data_AF-A0A7V7GUG6-F1
#
_entry.id   AF-A0A7V7GUG6-F1
#
_cell.length_a   1.000
_cell.length_b   1.000
_cell.length_c   1.000
_cell.angle_alpha   90.00
_cell.angle_beta   90.00
_cell.angle_gamma   90.00
#
_symmetry.space_group_name_H-M   'P 1'
#
loop_
_entity.id
_entity.type
_entity.pdbx_description
1 polymer ?
#
loop_
_entity_poly.entity_id
_entity_poly.type
_entity_poly.pdbx_seq_one_letter_code
_entity_poly.pdbx_strand_id
1 'polypeptide(L)'
;MITEILDGVTIIKMLFGKGKLVDKREERVIFDMIYSASPELQVEELERPDFVVFGLDRSVGVEVTELYRHPVDAKMSKVPNYTLGLLNETQAIHRKDREYIKVDQVELKDENGQSQGKPMAIITEMPSIKERVELLMEVIKSKEQKARGYKEKCDLVDLVILDASSLFMHNSFDEFFKPFWIMCDNGLIKNSSFREIFLISSECDNRSVAIPLRANLFLADCFAFESFINDAKLKEKESLKPLDVLLASLYMSGHQDIRISGGTDNFSLHYGAWELLYSDEGKCIRDRTLVSEDFEFELLREIYGRFSNEVVSEAENFLGKRKGVYAAISLSFPVRAK
;
A
#
# COMPACT_ATOMS: atom_id res chain seq x y z
N MET A 1 10.19 20.32 11.08
CA MET A 1 9.18 19.52 11.79
C MET A 1 9.87 18.98 13.03
N ILE A 2 9.47 19.38 14.23
CA ILE A 2 10.00 18.79 15.46
C ILE A 2 8.92 17.84 15.96
N THR A 3 9.19 16.56 15.84
CA THR A 3 8.34 15.48 16.35
C THR A 3 9.06 14.95 17.57
N GLU A 4 8.75 15.47 18.75
CA GLU A 4 9.14 14.81 20.00
C GLU A 4 7.99 13.90 20.42
N ILE A 5 8.30 12.60 20.54
CA ILE A 5 7.45 11.62 21.20
C ILE A 5 7.91 11.61 22.67
N LEU A 6 7.15 12.26 23.54
CA LEU A 6 7.30 12.12 24.99
C LEU A 6 6.06 11.39 25.52
N ASP A 7 6.30 10.25 26.19
CA ASP A 7 5.33 9.54 27.04
C ASP A 7 3.93 9.30 26.41
N GLY A 8 3.89 8.76 25.19
CA GLY A 8 2.62 8.35 24.56
C GLY A 8 1.70 9.50 24.13
N VAL A 9 2.15 10.75 24.22
CA VAL A 9 1.45 11.93 23.72
C VAL A 9 2.20 12.47 22.50
N THR A 10 1.59 12.38 21.31
CA THR A 10 2.15 13.00 20.10
C THR A 10 1.60 14.41 19.94
N ILE A 11 2.46 15.43 20.06
CA ILE A 11 2.12 16.81 19.71
C ILE A 11 2.32 16.96 18.20
N ILE A 12 1.22 17.10 17.44
CA ILE A 12 1.26 17.23 15.98
C ILE A 12 0.69 18.59 15.54
N LYS A 13 1.47 19.27 14.69
CA LYS A 13 1.19 20.45 13.81
C LYS A 13 1.44 21.87 14.37
N MET A 14 2.49 22.49 13.82
CA MET A 14 2.36 23.84 13.24
C MET A 14 2.17 23.68 11.72
N LEU A 15 1.09 24.23 11.15
CA LEU A 15 0.91 24.31 9.70
C LEU A 15 0.54 25.72 9.26
N PHE A 16 1.22 26.19 8.21
CA PHE A 16 0.83 27.34 7.42
C PHE A 16 -0.26 26.92 6.45
N GLY A 17 -1.43 27.57 6.55
CA GLY A 17 -2.60 27.22 5.75
C GLY A 17 -2.57 27.81 4.35
N LYS A 18 -3.00 26.99 3.37
CA LYS A 18 -3.92 27.38 2.29
C LYS A 18 -4.82 26.17 2.03
N GLY A 19 -6.13 26.37 2.10
CA GLY A 19 -7.12 25.30 1.99
C GLY A 19 -7.91 25.34 0.69
N LYS A 20 -8.54 24.20 0.38
CA LYS A 20 -9.78 24.09 -0.39
C LYS A 20 -10.43 22.71 -0.12
N LEU A 21 -11.76 22.61 -0.34
CA LEU A 21 -12.45 21.32 -0.54
C LEU A 21 -11.70 20.53 -1.61
N VAL A 22 -11.66 19.18 -1.55
CA VAL A 22 -10.90 18.34 -2.50
C VAL A 22 -11.15 18.81 -3.92
N ASP A 23 -10.20 19.61 -4.38
CA ASP A 23 -10.16 20.18 -5.70
C ASP A 23 -9.60 19.04 -6.56
N LYS A 24 -10.08 18.85 -7.79
CA LYS A 24 -9.44 17.89 -8.71
C LYS A 24 -7.92 18.08 -8.78
N ARG A 25 -7.44 19.30 -8.47
CA ARG A 25 -6.02 19.60 -8.22
C ARG A 25 -5.38 18.82 -7.07
N GLU A 26 -6.04 18.63 -5.93
CA GLU A 26 -5.49 17.86 -4.81
C GLU A 26 -5.41 16.37 -5.15
N GLU A 27 -6.45 15.82 -5.77
CA GLU A 27 -6.43 14.46 -6.31
C GLU A 27 -5.33 14.29 -7.34
N ARG A 28 -5.16 15.30 -8.22
CA ARG A 28 -4.12 15.31 -9.24
C ARG A 28 -2.71 15.27 -8.62
N VAL A 29 -2.49 16.01 -7.55
CA VAL A 29 -1.22 15.98 -6.81
C VAL A 29 -0.92 14.57 -6.28
N ILE A 30 -1.92 13.87 -5.74
CA ILE A 30 -1.74 12.50 -5.24
C ILE A 30 -1.51 11.52 -6.39
N PHE A 31 -2.26 11.67 -7.48
CA PHE A 31 -2.07 10.90 -8.71
C PHE A 31 -0.63 11.06 -9.26
N ASP A 32 -0.16 12.30 -9.36
CA ASP A 32 1.16 12.62 -9.90
C ASP A 32 2.30 12.05 -9.04
N MET A 33 2.08 11.73 -7.75
CA MET A 33 3.10 11.07 -6.93
C MET A 33 3.49 9.70 -7.49
N ILE A 34 2.58 8.98 -8.13
CA ILE A 34 2.84 7.67 -8.75
C ILE A 34 3.14 7.80 -10.25
N TYR A 35 2.37 8.63 -10.96
CA TYR A 35 2.32 8.61 -12.42
C TYR A 35 3.14 9.72 -13.11
N SER A 36 3.72 10.67 -12.39
CA SER A 36 4.44 11.81 -13.01
C SER A 36 5.80 11.48 -13.61
N ALA A 37 6.33 10.28 -13.37
CA ALA A 37 7.63 9.86 -13.89
C ALA A 37 7.65 9.71 -15.42
N SER A 38 6.48 9.59 -16.06
CA SER A 38 6.34 9.40 -17.50
C SER A 38 5.62 10.60 -18.12
N PRO A 39 6.36 11.63 -18.56
CA PRO A 39 5.77 12.88 -19.07
C PRO A 39 4.98 12.69 -20.37
N GLU A 40 5.15 11.54 -21.04
CA GLU A 40 4.48 11.19 -22.29
C GLU A 40 3.07 10.62 -22.06
N LEU A 41 2.66 10.38 -20.82
CA LEU A 41 1.35 9.84 -20.53
C LEU A 41 0.25 10.85 -20.78
N GLN A 42 -0.69 10.47 -21.63
CA GLN A 42 -1.95 11.18 -21.74
C GLN A 42 -2.83 10.79 -20.56
N VAL A 43 -3.30 11.80 -19.82
CA VAL A 43 -4.15 11.63 -18.64
C VAL A 43 -5.46 12.38 -18.83
N GLU A 44 -6.57 11.69 -18.67
CA GLU A 44 -7.92 12.25 -18.66
C GLU A 44 -8.50 12.23 -17.23
N GLU A 45 -9.08 13.34 -16.79
CA GLU A 45 -9.79 13.41 -15.51
C GLU A 45 -11.22 12.93 -15.68
N LEU A 46 -11.67 12.04 -14.79
CA LEU A 46 -13.01 11.48 -14.80
C LEU A 46 -13.59 11.52 -13.37
N GLU A 47 -14.89 11.23 -13.26
CA GLU A 47 -15.58 11.10 -11.97
C GLU A 47 -15.49 9.67 -11.39
N ARG A 48 -15.21 8.69 -12.26
CA ARG A 48 -15.22 7.27 -11.92
C ARG A 48 -14.53 6.45 -13.03
N PRO A 49 -13.28 5.98 -12.85
CA PRO A 49 -12.33 6.34 -11.78
C PRO A 49 -11.94 7.85 -11.84
N ASP A 50 -11.18 8.35 -10.87
CA ASP A 50 -10.77 9.77 -10.84
C ASP A 50 -9.90 10.21 -12.04
N PHE A 51 -9.05 9.30 -12.52
CA PHE A 51 -8.20 9.52 -13.69
C PHE A 51 -8.16 8.30 -14.59
N VAL A 52 -7.87 8.52 -15.87
CA VAL A 52 -7.52 7.47 -16.83
C VAL A 52 -6.19 7.83 -17.47
N VAL A 53 -5.26 6.89 -17.41
CA VAL A 53 -3.93 6.99 -18.01
C VAL A 53 -3.92 6.16 -19.27
N PHE A 54 -3.63 6.78 -20.40
CA PHE A 54 -3.48 6.09 -21.67
C PHE A 54 -2.00 5.74 -21.88
N GLY A 55 -1.70 4.45 -21.87
CA GLY A 55 -0.45 3.91 -22.40
C GLY A 55 -0.54 3.67 -23.91
N LEU A 56 0.46 3.00 -24.47
CA LEU A 56 0.52 2.71 -25.91
C LEU A 56 -0.69 1.90 -26.42
N ASP A 57 -1.00 0.81 -25.72
CA ASP A 57 -2.02 -0.15 -26.17
C ASP A 57 -3.12 -0.42 -25.12
N ARG A 58 -3.08 0.28 -23.98
CA ARG A 58 -4.06 0.11 -22.90
C ARG A 58 -4.29 1.36 -22.09
N SER A 59 -5.48 1.47 -21.51
CA SER A 59 -5.82 2.48 -20.52
C SER A 59 -5.88 1.88 -19.12
N VAL A 60 -5.36 2.60 -18.14
CA VAL A 60 -5.44 2.26 -16.73
C VAL A 60 -6.24 3.32 -16.00
N GLY A 61 -7.31 2.90 -15.33
CA GLY A 61 -8.03 3.74 -14.40
C GLY A 61 -7.24 3.95 -13.11
N VAL A 62 -7.28 5.14 -12.53
CA VAL A 62 -6.64 5.43 -11.24
C VAL A 62 -7.66 6.09 -10.33
N GLU A 63 -8.01 5.40 -9.26
CA GLU A 63 -8.84 5.93 -8.19
C GLU A 63 -7.95 6.47 -7.08
N VAL A 64 -8.22 7.69 -6.62
CA VAL A 64 -7.46 8.35 -5.58
C VAL A 64 -8.30 8.46 -4.31
N THR A 65 -7.65 8.32 -3.15
CA THR A 65 -8.29 8.56 -1.87
C THR A 65 -7.28 8.94 -0.81
N GLU A 66 -7.77 9.49 0.28
CA GLU A 66 -6.98 9.80 1.45
C GLU A 66 -7.42 8.93 2.63
N LEU A 67 -6.44 8.49 3.41
CA LEU A 67 -6.62 7.82 4.67
C LEU A 67 -6.46 8.83 5.80
N TYR A 68 -7.53 8.98 6.57
CA TYR A 68 -7.56 9.82 7.77
C TYR A 68 -7.81 8.95 8.98
N ARG A 69 -7.16 9.27 10.10
CA ARG A 69 -7.46 8.65 11.40
C ARG A 69 -8.90 8.91 11.82
N HIS A 70 -9.32 10.17 11.70
CA HIS A 70 -10.64 10.64 12.09
C HIS A 70 -11.14 11.70 11.10
N PRO A 71 -12.46 11.90 10.98
CA PRO A 71 -13.02 12.97 10.15
C PRO A 71 -12.51 14.38 10.52
N VAL A 72 -12.10 14.59 11.78
CA VAL A 72 -11.52 15.87 12.22
C VAL A 72 -10.16 16.15 11.59
N ASP A 73 -9.37 15.11 11.27
CA ASP A 73 -8.08 15.30 10.60
C ASP A 73 -8.27 15.87 9.18
N ALA A 74 -9.29 15.39 8.48
CA ALA A 74 -9.70 15.95 7.18
C ALA A 74 -10.19 17.40 7.30
N LYS A 75 -10.88 17.75 8.39
CA LYS A 75 -11.26 19.16 8.64
C LYS A 75 -10.04 20.03 8.89
N MET A 76 -9.09 19.55 9.70
CA MET A 76 -7.85 20.28 9.99
C MET A 76 -6.99 20.49 8.76
N SER A 77 -7.00 19.58 7.79
CA SER A 77 -6.28 19.77 6.51
C SER A 77 -7.04 20.65 5.52
N LYS A 78 -8.37 20.51 5.43
CA LYS A 78 -9.15 21.09 4.32
C LYS A 78 -9.97 22.32 4.65
N VAL A 79 -10.40 22.50 5.91
CA VAL A 79 -11.24 23.64 6.29
C VAL A 79 -10.33 24.83 6.61
N PRO A 80 -10.37 25.91 5.81
CA PRO A 80 -9.48 27.05 6.00
C PRO A 80 -9.66 27.64 7.41
N ASN A 81 -8.54 27.99 8.05
CA ASN A 81 -8.49 28.55 9.39
C ASN A 81 -9.07 27.67 10.51
N TYR A 82 -9.49 26.42 10.26
CA TYR A 82 -10.02 25.56 11.32
C TYR A 82 -8.99 25.33 12.43
N THR A 83 -7.79 24.88 12.06
CA THR A 83 -6.68 24.66 13.01
C THR A 83 -6.28 25.94 13.72
N LEU A 84 -6.10 27.06 13.00
CA LEU A 84 -5.75 28.34 13.63
C LEU A 84 -6.85 28.86 14.53
N GLY A 85 -8.11 28.65 14.17
CA GLY A 85 -9.26 29.04 14.97
C GLY A 85 -9.38 28.24 16.26
N LEU A 86 -9.06 26.94 16.22
CA LEU A 86 -8.95 26.11 17.41
C LEU A 86 -7.84 26.60 18.34
N LEU A 87 -6.64 26.87 17.80
CA LEU A 87 -5.47 27.27 18.58
C LEU A 87 -5.59 28.68 19.16
N ASN A 88 -6.25 29.61 18.45
CA ASN A 88 -6.47 30.98 18.91
C ASN A 88 -7.78 31.15 19.70
N GLU A 89 -8.48 30.05 19.99
CA GLU A 89 -9.78 30.03 20.66
C GLU A 89 -10.89 30.84 19.95
N THR A 90 -10.69 31.20 18.68
CA THR A 90 -11.69 31.93 17.87
C THR A 90 -12.74 31.01 17.28
N GLN A 91 -12.52 29.69 17.35
CA GLN A 91 -13.46 28.67 16.89
C GLN A 91 -13.64 27.58 17.97
N ALA A 92 -14.91 27.28 18.27
CA ALA A 92 -15.24 26.18 19.17
C ALA A 92 -15.09 24.82 18.47
N ILE A 93 -14.61 23.82 19.20
CA ILE A 93 -14.59 22.42 18.75
C ILE A 93 -16.04 21.97 18.52
N HIS A 94 -16.32 21.50 17.31
CA HIS A 94 -17.62 20.95 16.95
C HIS A 94 -17.97 19.77 17.89
N ARG A 95 -19.24 19.63 18.30
CA ARG A 95 -19.65 18.66 19.35
C ARG A 95 -19.16 17.23 19.08
N LYS A 96 -19.22 16.78 17.82
CA LYS A 96 -18.78 15.45 17.38
C LYS A 96 -17.25 15.29 17.33
N ASP A 97 -16.50 16.38 17.35
CA ASP A 97 -15.04 16.34 17.22
C ASP A 97 -14.36 16.29 18.61
N ARG A 98 -15.10 16.62 19.68
CA ARG A 98 -14.59 16.65 21.06
C ARG A 98 -14.14 15.29 21.61
N GLU A 99 -14.60 14.20 20.99
CA GLU A 99 -14.16 12.85 21.35
C GLU A 99 -12.80 12.49 20.73
N TYR A 100 -12.36 13.23 19.70
CA TYR A 100 -11.13 12.93 18.95
C TYR A 100 -9.99 13.93 19.21
N ILE A 101 -10.33 15.16 19.55
CA ILE A 101 -9.34 16.24 19.76
C ILE A 101 -9.58 16.95 21.09
N LYS A 102 -8.47 17.26 21.78
CA LYS A 102 -8.43 18.18 22.91
C LYS A 102 -7.53 19.36 22.54
N VAL A 103 -7.93 20.57 22.90
CA VAL A 103 -7.09 21.76 22.71
C VAL A 103 -6.71 22.28 24.10
N ASP A 104 -5.41 22.33 24.38
CA ASP A 104 -4.89 22.67 25.71
C ASP A 104 -3.49 23.29 25.63
N GLN A 105 -3.04 23.93 26.71
CA GLN A 105 -1.65 24.40 26.83
C GLN A 105 -0.71 23.21 27.11
N VAL A 106 0.36 23.10 26.33
CA VAL A 106 1.43 22.11 26.54
C VAL A 106 2.72 22.80 26.92
N GLU A 107 3.51 22.20 27.81
CA GLU A 107 4.84 22.72 28.15
C GLU A 107 5.86 22.20 27.13
N LEU A 108 6.51 23.11 26.40
CA LEU A 108 7.67 22.77 25.58
C LEU A 108 8.93 22.81 26.43
N LYS A 109 9.75 21.76 26.34
CA LYS A 109 11.07 21.71 26.99
C LYS A 109 12.13 21.49 25.94
N ASP A 110 13.32 22.01 26.17
CA ASP A 110 14.49 21.67 25.34
C ASP A 110 15.14 20.35 25.79
N GLU A 111 16.20 19.95 25.08
CA GLU A 111 17.01 18.76 25.37
C GLU A 111 17.58 18.72 26.80
N ASN A 112 17.71 19.88 27.46
CA ASN A 112 18.19 20.01 28.83
C ASN A 112 17.04 20.05 29.86
N GLY A 113 15.79 19.91 29.40
CA GLY A 113 14.59 19.94 30.21
C GLY A 113 14.14 21.36 30.63
N GLN A 114 14.73 22.42 30.07
CA GLN A 114 14.37 23.79 30.37
C GLN A 114 13.11 24.20 29.59
N SER A 115 12.16 24.83 30.28
CA SER A 115 10.89 25.28 29.71
C SER A 115 11.10 26.37 28.66
N GLN A 116 10.62 26.12 27.44
CA GLN A 116 10.68 27.01 26.26
C GLN A 116 9.36 27.75 26.02
N GLY A 117 8.31 27.45 26.81
CA GLY A 117 7.01 28.13 26.74
C GLY A 117 5.82 27.19 26.91
N LYS A 118 4.62 27.78 26.90
CA LYS A 118 3.34 27.06 27.04
C LYS A 118 2.36 27.35 25.90
N PRO A 119 2.67 26.94 24.65
CA PRO A 119 1.75 27.16 23.54
C PRO A 119 0.46 26.35 23.69
N MET A 120 -0.60 26.83 23.05
CA MET A 120 -1.77 25.99 22.77
C MET A 120 -1.40 24.89 21.76
N ALA A 121 -1.89 23.69 21.99
CA ALA A 121 -1.71 22.55 21.09
C ALA A 121 -3.02 21.79 20.89
N ILE A 122 -3.14 21.15 19.72
CA ILE A 122 -4.19 20.16 19.45
C ILE A 122 -3.62 18.79 19.82
N ILE A 123 -4.15 18.20 20.87
CA ILE A 123 -3.76 16.90 21.40
C ILE A 123 -4.72 15.85 20.84
N THR A 124 -4.15 14.77 20.33
CA THR A 124 -4.89 13.65 19.75
C THR A 124 -4.26 12.33 20.15
N GLU A 125 -5.07 11.29 20.36
CA GLU A 125 -4.56 9.95 20.62
C GLU A 125 -4.10 9.29 19.32
N MET A 126 -2.92 8.67 19.34
CA MET A 126 -2.43 7.90 18.21
C MET A 126 -3.00 6.49 18.28
N PRO A 127 -3.69 5.99 17.24
CA PRO A 127 -4.22 4.63 17.23
C PRO A 127 -3.09 3.62 17.35
N SER A 128 -3.41 2.46 17.92
CA SER A 128 -2.57 1.28 17.89
C SER A 128 -2.31 0.85 16.44
N ILE A 129 -1.22 0.13 16.19
CA ILE A 129 -0.89 -0.36 14.84
C ILE A 129 -2.01 -1.22 14.25
N LYS A 130 -2.73 -1.98 15.09
CA LYS A 130 -3.87 -2.79 14.68
C LYS A 130 -5.01 -1.91 14.14
N GLU A 131 -5.40 -0.87 14.89
CA GLU A 131 -6.45 0.07 14.48
C GLU A 131 -6.06 0.82 13.20
N ARG A 132 -4.77 1.15 13.01
CA ARG A 132 -4.28 1.76 11.77
C ARG A 132 -4.48 0.85 10.57
N VAL A 133 -4.14 -0.42 10.71
CA VAL A 133 -4.34 -1.43 9.65
C VAL A 133 -5.84 -1.62 9.38
N GLU A 134 -6.67 -1.68 10.43
CA GLU A 134 -8.13 -1.76 10.28
C GLU A 134 -8.69 -0.56 9.49
N LEU A 135 -8.27 0.67 9.80
CA LEU A 135 -8.67 1.87 9.04
C LEU A 135 -8.27 1.77 7.55
N LEU A 136 -7.05 1.31 7.24
CA LEU A 136 -6.62 1.10 5.87
C LEU A 136 -7.47 0.03 5.16
N MET A 137 -7.78 -1.08 5.84
CA MET A 137 -8.62 -2.15 5.28
C MET A 137 -10.05 -1.66 5.02
N GLU A 138 -10.60 -0.82 5.89
CA GLU A 138 -11.93 -0.22 5.69
C GLU A 138 -11.97 0.69 4.46
N VAL A 139 -10.93 1.50 4.24
CA VAL A 139 -10.80 2.34 3.04
C VAL A 139 -10.75 1.47 1.78
N ILE A 140 -9.90 0.44 1.77
CA ILE A 140 -9.79 -0.49 0.64
C ILE A 140 -11.14 -1.17 0.38
N LYS A 141 -11.78 -1.72 1.42
CA LYS A 141 -13.08 -2.40 1.31
C LYS A 141 -14.18 -1.48 0.78
N SER A 142 -14.21 -0.22 1.22
CA SER A 142 -15.16 0.79 0.75
C SER A 142 -14.98 1.10 -0.74
N LYS A 143 -13.72 1.17 -1.20
CA LYS A 143 -13.40 1.38 -2.62
C LYS A 143 -13.66 0.14 -3.47
N GLU A 144 -13.41 -1.05 -2.93
CA GLU A 144 -13.71 -2.34 -3.58
C GLU A 144 -15.22 -2.45 -3.92
N GLN A 145 -16.11 -2.03 -3.02
CA GLN A 145 -17.56 -1.99 -3.27
C GLN A 145 -17.94 -1.09 -4.46
N LYS A 146 -17.09 -0.11 -4.79
CA LYS A 146 -17.28 0.81 -5.91
C LYS A 146 -16.53 0.36 -7.16
N ALA A 147 -15.72 -0.70 -7.09
CA ALA A 147 -14.82 -1.08 -8.16
C ALA A 147 -15.50 -1.47 -9.46
N ARG A 148 -16.68 -2.08 -9.37
CA ARG A 148 -17.50 -2.42 -10.55
C ARG A 148 -17.76 -1.21 -11.45
N GLY A 149 -18.06 -0.06 -10.87
CA GLY A 149 -18.33 1.14 -11.68
C GLY A 149 -17.08 1.83 -12.21
N TYR A 150 -15.90 1.60 -11.62
CA TYR A 150 -14.63 2.02 -12.24
C TYR A 150 -14.35 1.17 -13.50
N LYS A 151 -14.64 -0.15 -13.41
CA LYS A 151 -14.41 -1.12 -14.48
C LYS A 151 -15.33 -0.99 -15.69
N GLU A 152 -16.37 -0.16 -15.63
CA GLU A 152 -17.20 0.15 -16.79
C GLU A 152 -16.46 0.98 -17.85
N LYS A 153 -15.38 1.68 -17.45
CA LYS A 153 -14.58 2.52 -18.35
C LYS A 153 -13.17 2.02 -18.61
N CYS A 154 -12.61 1.22 -17.70
CA CYS A 154 -11.25 0.71 -17.80
C CYS A 154 -11.17 -0.74 -17.33
N ASP A 155 -10.50 -1.60 -18.10
CA ASP A 155 -10.33 -3.02 -17.72
C ASP A 155 -9.45 -3.18 -16.46
N LEU A 156 -8.49 -2.26 -16.30
CA LEU A 156 -7.55 -2.22 -15.20
C LEU A 156 -7.74 -0.93 -14.43
N VAL A 157 -7.73 -1.05 -13.10
CA VAL A 157 -7.86 0.09 -12.19
C VAL A 157 -6.87 -0.07 -11.05
N ASP A 158 -6.06 0.94 -10.78
CA ASP A 158 -5.23 1.02 -9.57
C ASP A 158 -5.90 1.91 -8.53
N LEU A 159 -5.67 1.60 -7.25
CA LEU A 159 -6.10 2.42 -6.12
C LEU A 159 -4.88 3.10 -5.51
N VAL A 160 -4.90 4.42 -5.38
CA VAL A 160 -3.86 5.21 -4.73
C VAL A 160 -4.42 5.82 -3.44
N ILE A 161 -3.81 5.46 -2.31
CA ILE A 161 -4.22 5.89 -0.97
C ILE A 161 -3.11 6.77 -0.39
N LEU A 162 -3.40 8.05 -0.14
CA LEU A 162 -2.52 8.94 0.60
C LEU A 162 -2.76 8.78 2.11
N ASP A 163 -1.72 8.45 2.88
CA ASP A 163 -1.75 8.47 4.35
C ASP A 163 -1.72 9.92 4.89
N ALA A 164 -2.86 10.59 4.82
CA ALA A 164 -2.99 12.01 5.15
C ALA A 164 -2.85 12.33 6.65
N SER A 165 -3.03 11.33 7.52
CA SER A 165 -2.81 11.44 8.98
C SER A 165 -1.46 10.86 9.43
N SER A 166 -0.58 10.46 8.51
CA SER A 166 0.73 9.87 8.82
C SER A 166 0.65 8.67 9.78
N LEU A 167 -0.39 7.84 9.63
CA LEU A 167 -0.60 6.64 10.44
C LEU A 167 0.54 5.63 10.27
N PHE A 168 1.10 5.53 9.07
CA PHE A 168 2.13 4.57 8.68
C PHE A 168 3.48 5.24 8.48
N MET A 169 3.75 6.35 9.16
CA MET A 169 5.09 6.94 9.20
C MET A 169 6.07 5.98 9.85
N HIS A 170 7.23 5.75 9.23
CA HIS A 170 8.21 4.74 9.65
C HIS A 170 9.66 5.18 9.38
N ASN A 171 10.62 4.59 10.11
CA ASN A 171 12.05 4.80 9.84
C ASN A 171 12.60 3.77 8.83
N SER A 172 11.93 2.63 8.71
CA SER A 172 12.33 1.57 7.77
C SER A 172 11.10 0.82 7.26
N PHE A 173 11.23 0.24 6.08
CA PHE A 173 10.16 -0.55 5.47
C PHE A 173 9.65 -1.66 6.40
N ASP A 174 10.54 -2.33 7.15
CA ASP A 174 10.17 -3.41 8.07
C ASP A 174 9.33 -2.95 9.27
N GLU A 175 9.54 -1.72 9.76
CA GLU A 175 8.71 -1.13 10.83
C GLU A 175 7.26 -0.99 10.40
N PHE A 176 7.01 -0.73 9.11
CA PHE A 176 5.67 -0.70 8.53
C PHE A 176 5.18 -2.09 8.11
N PHE A 177 5.96 -2.78 7.26
CA PHE A 177 5.45 -3.91 6.50
C PHE A 177 5.27 -5.17 7.34
N LYS A 178 6.13 -5.40 8.34
CA LYS A 178 6.00 -6.56 9.23
C LYS A 178 4.68 -6.55 10.02
N PRO A 179 4.31 -5.49 10.76
CA PRO A 179 3.01 -5.46 11.43
C PRO A 179 1.85 -5.42 10.44
N PHE A 180 1.97 -4.70 9.32
CA PHE A 180 0.96 -4.72 8.26
C PHE A 180 0.69 -6.14 7.75
N TRP A 181 1.73 -6.90 7.38
CA TRP A 181 1.63 -8.27 6.88
C TRP A 181 0.94 -9.21 7.88
N ILE A 182 1.25 -9.07 9.18
CA ILE A 182 0.64 -9.89 10.25
C ILE A 182 -0.84 -9.57 10.45
N MET A 183 -1.21 -8.29 10.36
CA MET A 183 -2.52 -7.80 10.81
C MET A 183 -3.51 -7.55 9.66
N CYS A 184 -3.05 -7.41 8.43
CA CYS A 184 -3.92 -7.10 7.29
C CYS A 184 -4.79 -8.30 6.90
N ASP A 185 -5.95 -8.00 6.30
CA ASP A 185 -6.72 -9.01 5.58
C ASP A 185 -6.05 -9.27 4.22
N ASN A 186 -5.12 -10.23 4.22
CA ASN A 186 -4.43 -10.66 3.00
C ASN A 186 -5.41 -11.07 1.90
N GLY A 187 -6.57 -11.65 2.25
CA GLY A 187 -7.58 -12.07 1.28
C GLY A 187 -8.21 -10.87 0.57
N LEU A 188 -8.51 -9.79 1.31
CA LEU A 188 -9.03 -8.54 0.74
C LEU A 188 -8.06 -7.91 -0.26
N ILE A 189 -6.77 -7.84 0.06
CA ILE A 189 -5.77 -7.22 -0.82
C ILE A 189 -5.47 -8.09 -2.03
N LYS A 190 -5.22 -9.40 -1.82
CA LYS A 190 -4.82 -10.30 -2.91
C LYS A 190 -5.93 -10.52 -3.93
N ASN A 191 -7.18 -10.60 -3.48
CA ASN A 191 -8.34 -10.79 -4.35
C ASN A 191 -9.03 -9.48 -4.73
N SER A 192 -8.42 -8.33 -4.42
CA SER A 192 -8.95 -7.04 -4.82
C SER A 192 -9.07 -6.96 -6.34
N SER A 193 -10.16 -6.34 -6.79
CA SER A 193 -10.36 -6.07 -8.21
C SER A 193 -9.48 -4.93 -8.74
N PHE A 194 -8.83 -4.17 -7.85
CA PHE A 194 -7.75 -3.23 -8.22
C PHE A 194 -6.50 -4.00 -8.64
N ARG A 195 -5.92 -3.62 -9.77
CA ARG A 195 -4.69 -4.22 -10.29
C ARG A 195 -3.53 -4.04 -9.31
N GLU A 196 -3.37 -2.85 -8.76
CA GLU A 196 -2.49 -2.55 -7.61
C GLU A 196 -3.17 -1.59 -6.62
N ILE A 197 -2.75 -1.67 -5.35
CA ILE A 197 -3.10 -0.74 -4.29
C ILE A 197 -1.82 -0.08 -3.79
N PHE A 198 -1.61 1.18 -4.15
CA PHE A 198 -0.49 1.98 -3.68
C PHE A 198 -0.86 2.70 -2.38
N LEU A 199 -0.06 2.51 -1.34
CA LEU A 199 -0.08 3.35 -0.15
C LEU A 199 1.05 4.38 -0.26
N ILE A 200 0.70 5.66 -0.30
CA ILE A 200 1.66 6.76 -0.18
C ILE A 200 1.77 7.11 1.30
N SER A 201 2.95 6.91 1.88
CA SER A 201 3.27 7.22 3.27
C SER A 201 4.52 8.11 3.34
N SER A 202 4.92 8.49 4.55
CA SER A 202 6.15 9.27 4.80
C SER A 202 7.15 8.47 5.62
N GLU A 203 8.43 8.59 5.28
CA GLU A 203 9.53 8.23 6.16
C GLU A 203 9.76 9.35 7.19
N CYS A 204 10.38 9.04 8.34
CA CYS A 204 10.62 10.02 9.42
C CYS A 204 11.49 11.22 9.00
N ASP A 205 12.24 11.13 7.89
CA ASP A 205 12.99 12.24 7.29
C ASP A 205 12.12 13.15 6.40
N ASN A 206 10.80 12.94 6.39
CA ASN A 206 9.78 13.60 5.57
C ASN A 206 9.83 13.24 4.09
N ARG A 207 10.55 12.18 3.70
CA ARG A 207 10.46 11.66 2.34
C ARG A 207 9.14 10.94 2.16
N SER A 208 8.40 11.29 1.10
CA SER A 208 7.22 10.53 0.72
C SER A 208 7.64 9.30 -0.08
N VAL A 209 7.03 8.16 0.23
CA VAL A 209 7.28 6.88 -0.45
C VAL A 209 5.96 6.25 -0.86
N ALA A 210 5.98 5.55 -1.99
CA ALA A 210 4.87 4.75 -2.45
C ALA A 210 5.17 3.26 -2.26
N ILE A 211 4.21 2.56 -1.67
CA ILE A 211 4.31 1.16 -1.30
C ILE A 211 3.20 0.39 -2.02
N PRO A 212 3.52 -0.39 -3.07
CA PRO A 212 2.57 -1.29 -3.73
C PRO A 212 2.23 -2.47 -2.81
N LEU A 213 1.07 -2.42 -2.16
CA LEU A 213 0.71 -3.38 -1.12
C LEU A 213 0.52 -4.79 -1.70
N ARG A 214 -0.10 -4.90 -2.87
CA ARG A 214 -0.40 -6.20 -3.50
C ARG A 214 0.88 -6.88 -3.97
N ALA A 215 1.80 -6.12 -4.57
CA ALA A 215 3.13 -6.60 -4.96
C ALA A 215 3.97 -7.06 -3.77
N ASN A 216 4.04 -6.27 -2.69
CA ASN A 216 4.84 -6.64 -1.52
C ASN A 216 4.33 -7.93 -0.87
N LEU A 217 3.02 -8.13 -0.78
CA LEU A 217 2.43 -9.39 -0.28
C LEU A 217 2.75 -10.58 -1.20
N PHE A 218 2.71 -10.38 -2.52
CA PHE A 218 3.07 -11.41 -3.50
C PHE A 218 4.55 -11.80 -3.39
N LEU A 219 5.45 -10.82 -3.36
CA LEU A 219 6.88 -11.05 -3.25
C LEU A 219 7.25 -11.72 -1.93
N ALA A 220 6.60 -11.32 -0.82
CA ALA A 220 6.76 -11.96 0.47
C ALA A 220 6.44 -13.47 0.42
N ASP A 221 5.36 -13.85 -0.26
CA ASP A 221 4.99 -15.25 -0.46
C ASP A 221 5.97 -15.99 -1.38
N CYS A 222 6.37 -15.40 -2.50
CA CYS A 222 7.37 -15.97 -3.40
C CYS A 222 8.66 -16.31 -2.64
N PHE A 223 9.23 -15.35 -1.92
CA PHE A 223 10.50 -15.57 -1.23
C PHE A 223 10.39 -16.57 -0.07
N ALA A 224 9.28 -16.54 0.68
CA ALA A 224 9.06 -17.53 1.73
C ALA A 224 9.00 -18.96 1.16
N PHE A 225 8.20 -19.17 0.11
CA PHE A 225 8.05 -20.49 -0.48
C PHE A 225 9.32 -20.98 -1.17
N GLU A 226 10.06 -20.09 -1.84
CA GLU A 226 11.37 -20.43 -2.39
C GLU A 226 12.37 -20.85 -1.33
N SER A 227 12.39 -20.18 -0.17
CA SER A 227 13.23 -20.60 0.95
C SER A 227 12.88 -22.03 1.37
N PHE A 228 11.59 -22.35 1.49
CA PHE A 228 11.16 -23.70 1.87
C PHE A 228 11.52 -24.76 0.83
N ILE A 229 11.39 -24.43 -0.45
CA ILE A 229 11.77 -25.31 -1.57
C ILE A 229 13.27 -25.62 -1.52
N ASN A 230 14.10 -24.62 -1.26
CA ASN A 230 15.54 -24.77 -1.14
C ASN A 230 15.92 -25.61 0.08
N ASP A 231 15.30 -25.35 1.24
CA ASP A 231 15.55 -26.07 2.49
C ASP A 231 15.08 -27.53 2.42
N ALA A 232 13.97 -27.80 1.74
CA ALA A 232 13.41 -29.14 1.56
C ALA A 232 14.19 -29.99 0.55
N LYS A 233 15.18 -29.41 -0.15
CA LYS A 233 16.00 -30.08 -1.16
C LYS A 233 15.16 -30.84 -2.19
N LEU A 234 14.06 -30.24 -2.65
CA LEU A 234 13.11 -30.91 -3.55
C LEU A 234 13.75 -31.40 -4.87
N LYS A 235 14.88 -30.82 -5.29
CA LYS A 235 15.67 -31.29 -6.43
C LYS A 235 16.15 -32.74 -6.29
N GLU A 236 16.18 -33.29 -5.08
CA GLU A 236 16.53 -34.69 -4.79
C GLU A 236 15.33 -35.65 -4.94
N LYS A 237 14.11 -35.12 -5.08
CA LYS A 237 12.87 -35.90 -5.30
C LYS A 237 12.48 -35.82 -6.78
N GLU A 238 12.72 -36.89 -7.55
CA GLU A 238 12.48 -36.91 -9.01
C GLU A 238 11.02 -36.58 -9.42
N SER A 239 10.04 -36.82 -8.55
CA SER A 239 8.62 -36.55 -8.84
C SER A 239 8.16 -35.11 -8.61
N LEU A 240 8.95 -34.28 -7.91
CA LEU A 240 8.56 -32.92 -7.53
C LEU A 240 9.43 -31.87 -8.23
N LYS A 241 8.84 -31.16 -9.20
CA LYS A 241 9.49 -30.00 -9.79
C LYS A 241 9.36 -28.80 -8.85
N PRO A 242 10.45 -28.10 -8.51
CA PRO A 242 10.41 -26.91 -7.66
C PRO A 242 9.42 -25.84 -8.13
N LEU A 243 9.32 -25.62 -9.45
CA LEU A 243 8.39 -24.65 -10.03
C LEU A 243 6.94 -25.03 -9.76
N ASP A 244 6.56 -26.29 -9.95
CA ASP A 244 5.19 -26.75 -9.73
C ASP A 244 4.78 -26.56 -8.26
N VAL A 245 5.67 -26.85 -7.32
CA VAL A 245 5.43 -26.65 -5.88
C VAL A 245 5.32 -25.17 -5.52
N LEU A 246 6.15 -24.30 -6.11
CA LEU A 246 6.05 -22.85 -5.92
C LEU A 246 4.70 -22.32 -6.41
N LEU A 247 4.32 -22.67 -7.64
CA LEU A 247 3.07 -22.25 -8.26
C LEU A 247 1.85 -22.77 -7.48
N ALA A 248 1.86 -24.03 -7.07
CA ALA A 248 0.82 -24.59 -6.21
C ALA A 248 0.72 -23.84 -4.88
N SER A 249 1.86 -23.53 -4.24
CA SER A 249 1.89 -22.81 -2.96
C SER A 249 1.33 -21.39 -3.08
N LEU A 250 1.68 -20.66 -4.14
CA LEU A 250 1.17 -19.32 -4.44
C LEU A 250 -0.34 -19.33 -4.71
N TYR A 251 -0.83 -20.31 -5.48
CA TYR A 251 -2.25 -20.47 -5.72
C TYR A 251 -3.01 -20.69 -4.41
N MET A 252 -2.54 -21.61 -3.57
CA MET A 252 -3.15 -21.95 -2.29
C MET A 252 -3.04 -20.82 -1.25
N SER A 253 -2.06 -19.92 -1.38
CA SER A 253 -1.96 -18.72 -0.54
C SER A 253 -2.83 -17.56 -1.03
N GLY A 254 -3.58 -17.75 -2.12
CA GLY A 254 -4.61 -16.83 -2.62
C GLY A 254 -4.20 -16.04 -3.86
N HIS A 255 -3.05 -16.28 -4.48
CA HIS A 255 -2.62 -15.57 -5.68
C HIS A 255 -3.16 -16.21 -6.97
N GLN A 256 -4.47 -16.26 -7.15
CA GLN A 256 -5.10 -17.04 -8.23
C GLN A 256 -4.95 -16.41 -9.64
N ASP A 257 -4.79 -15.09 -9.70
CA ASP A 257 -4.71 -14.30 -10.93
C ASP A 257 -3.27 -14.07 -11.42
N ILE A 258 -2.31 -14.89 -10.98
CA ILE A 258 -0.96 -14.86 -11.55
C ILE A 258 -1.03 -15.35 -13.00
N ARG A 259 -0.39 -14.60 -13.90
CA ARG A 259 -0.14 -15.02 -15.28
C ARG A 259 1.31 -15.48 -15.40
N ILE A 260 1.52 -16.64 -16.02
CA ILE A 260 2.82 -17.23 -16.22
C ILE A 260 3.16 -17.14 -17.70
N SER A 261 4.33 -16.60 -18.03
CA SER A 261 4.85 -16.56 -19.40
C SER A 261 6.29 -17.10 -19.44
N GLY A 262 6.72 -17.60 -20.59
CA GLY A 262 8.08 -18.12 -20.79
C GLY A 262 8.16 -19.65 -20.76
N GLY A 263 9.39 -20.17 -20.66
CA GLY A 263 9.70 -21.61 -20.68
C GLY A 263 10.31 -22.10 -19.36
N THR A 264 10.87 -23.32 -19.37
CA THR A 264 11.47 -23.92 -18.16
C THR A 264 12.67 -23.17 -17.63
N ASP A 265 13.46 -22.57 -18.53
CA ASP A 265 14.76 -21.96 -18.20
C ASP A 265 14.60 -20.47 -17.87
N ASN A 266 13.63 -19.82 -18.48
CA ASN A 266 13.29 -18.42 -18.23
C ASN A 266 11.76 -18.29 -18.19
N PHE A 267 11.22 -17.94 -17.03
CA PHE A 267 9.79 -17.71 -16.85
C PHE A 267 9.52 -16.44 -16.04
N SER A 268 8.35 -15.87 -16.24
CA SER A 268 7.90 -14.68 -15.51
C SER A 268 6.57 -14.96 -14.82
N LEU A 269 6.45 -14.46 -13.59
CA LEU A 269 5.20 -14.42 -12.85
C LEU A 269 4.68 -12.97 -12.88
N HIS A 270 3.56 -12.75 -13.54
CA HIS A 270 2.92 -11.44 -13.63
C HIS A 270 1.74 -11.40 -12.65
N TYR A 271 1.78 -10.45 -11.73
CA TYR A 271 0.75 -10.26 -10.71
C TYR A 271 0.42 -8.79 -10.54
N GLY A 272 -0.81 -8.41 -10.91
CA GLY A 272 -1.20 -7.00 -10.95
C GLY A 272 -0.36 -6.21 -11.95
N ALA A 273 0.26 -5.13 -11.49
CA ALA A 273 1.16 -4.28 -12.28
C ALA A 273 2.62 -4.77 -12.31
N TRP A 274 2.94 -5.92 -11.70
CA TRP A 274 4.32 -6.33 -11.45
C TRP A 274 4.67 -7.66 -12.11
N GLU A 275 5.93 -7.76 -12.53
CA GLU A 275 6.52 -8.98 -13.06
C GLU A 275 7.70 -9.40 -12.17
N LEU A 276 7.71 -10.66 -11.74
CA LEU A 276 8.89 -11.33 -11.19
C LEU A 276 9.46 -12.25 -12.26
N LEU A 277 10.55 -11.82 -12.90
CA LEU A 277 11.28 -12.60 -13.91
C LEU A 277 12.28 -13.51 -13.21
N TYR A 278 12.29 -14.77 -13.63
CA TYR A 278 13.28 -15.78 -13.31
C TYR A 278 14.12 -16.06 -14.56
N SER A 279 15.43 -15.94 -14.42
CA SER A 279 16.39 -16.22 -15.49
C SER A 279 17.66 -16.84 -14.95
N ASP A 280 18.49 -17.35 -15.85
CA ASP A 280 19.84 -17.85 -15.52
C ASP A 280 20.73 -16.74 -14.91
N GLU A 281 20.48 -15.47 -15.25
CA GLU A 281 21.18 -14.31 -14.70
C GLU A 281 20.68 -13.90 -13.32
N GLY A 282 19.60 -14.53 -12.83
CA GLY A 282 18.99 -14.24 -11.54
C GLY A 282 17.54 -13.80 -11.64
N LYS A 283 17.06 -13.12 -10.58
CA LYS A 283 15.68 -12.67 -10.46
C LYS A 283 15.59 -11.16 -10.60
N CYS A 284 14.58 -10.69 -11.33
CA CYS A 284 14.34 -9.28 -11.54
C CYS A 284 12.87 -8.95 -11.28
N ILE A 285 12.62 -7.87 -10.54
CA ILE A 285 11.28 -7.31 -10.35
C ILE A 285 11.13 -6.15 -11.33
N ARG A 286 10.07 -6.16 -12.14
CA ARG A 286 9.79 -5.12 -13.13
C ARG A 286 8.41 -4.53 -12.90
N ASP A 287 8.34 -3.21 -13.00
CA ASP A 287 7.10 -2.46 -13.08
C ASP A 287 6.56 -2.54 -14.51
N ARG A 288 5.33 -3.05 -14.66
CA ARG A 288 4.60 -3.20 -15.92
C ARG A 288 3.35 -2.33 -15.97
N THR A 289 3.24 -1.31 -15.11
CA THR A 289 2.07 -0.41 -14.98
C THR A 289 1.59 0.10 -16.34
N LEU A 290 2.49 0.43 -17.28
CA LEU A 290 2.16 1.12 -18.55
C LEU A 290 2.79 0.49 -19.80
N VAL A 291 3.43 -0.68 -19.68
CA VAL A 291 4.04 -1.39 -20.82
C VAL A 291 2.99 -2.24 -21.53
N SER A 292 3.10 -2.57 -22.82
CA SER A 292 2.20 -3.57 -23.44
C SER A 292 2.39 -4.97 -22.83
N GLU A 293 1.31 -5.76 -22.82
CA GLU A 293 1.29 -7.18 -22.42
C GLU A 293 1.10 -8.08 -23.64
N ASP A 294 1.83 -7.81 -24.73
CA ASP A 294 1.86 -8.68 -25.91
C ASP A 294 2.76 -9.90 -25.68
N PHE A 295 2.38 -10.74 -24.72
CA PHE A 295 3.02 -12.03 -24.51
C PHE A 295 1.97 -13.12 -24.27
N GLU A 296 2.29 -14.31 -24.74
CA GLU A 296 1.50 -15.50 -24.43
C GLU A 296 1.68 -15.86 -22.94
N PHE A 297 0.57 -16.14 -22.27
CA PHE A 297 0.57 -16.55 -20.87
C PHE A 297 -0.46 -17.63 -20.59
N GLU A 298 -0.20 -18.41 -19.54
CA GLU A 298 -1.17 -19.29 -18.89
C GLU A 298 -1.56 -18.70 -17.52
N LEU A 299 -2.81 -18.87 -17.13
CA LEU A 299 -3.28 -18.43 -15.82
C LEU A 299 -2.97 -19.50 -14.76
N LEU A 300 -2.49 -19.08 -13.59
CA LEU A 300 -2.13 -20.02 -12.52
C LEU A 300 -3.30 -20.92 -12.11
N ARG A 301 -4.53 -20.39 -12.06
CA ARG A 301 -5.72 -21.20 -11.79
C ARG A 301 -5.95 -22.34 -12.79
N GLU A 302 -5.53 -22.17 -14.04
CA GLU A 302 -5.66 -23.19 -15.09
C GLU A 302 -4.54 -24.23 -15.00
N ILE A 303 -3.34 -23.80 -14.60
CA ILE A 303 -2.21 -24.69 -14.34
C ILE A 303 -2.47 -25.54 -13.08
N TYR A 304 -3.05 -24.93 -12.03
CA TYR A 304 -3.25 -25.59 -10.74
C TYR A 304 -4.03 -26.91 -10.83
N GLY A 305 -5.06 -26.95 -11.68
CA GLY A 305 -5.86 -28.17 -11.90
C GLY A 305 -5.09 -29.33 -12.53
N ARG A 306 -3.84 -29.11 -12.98
CA ARG A 306 -2.96 -30.11 -13.61
C ARG A 306 -1.90 -30.65 -12.64
N PHE A 307 -1.74 -30.06 -11.45
CA PHE A 307 -0.74 -30.52 -10.49
C PHE A 307 -1.10 -31.89 -9.89
N SER A 308 -0.07 -32.70 -9.61
CA SER A 308 -0.25 -34.00 -8.96
C SER A 308 -0.62 -33.83 -7.48
N ASN A 309 -1.22 -34.88 -6.90
CA ASN A 309 -1.52 -34.89 -5.47
C ASN A 309 -0.27 -34.71 -4.59
N GLU A 310 0.90 -35.15 -5.05
CA GLU A 310 2.17 -34.97 -4.35
C GLU A 310 2.58 -33.49 -4.30
N VAL A 311 2.45 -32.76 -5.42
CA VAL A 311 2.72 -31.32 -5.50
C VAL A 311 1.76 -30.55 -4.59
N VAL A 312 0.47 -30.89 -4.62
CA VAL A 312 -0.55 -30.23 -3.79
C VAL A 312 -0.28 -30.48 -2.30
N SER A 313 0.06 -31.72 -1.92
CA SER A 313 0.35 -32.06 -0.51
C SER A 313 1.61 -31.35 0.02
N GLU A 314 2.66 -31.21 -0.79
CA GLU A 314 3.85 -30.43 -0.38
C GLU A 314 3.54 -28.93 -0.29
N ALA A 315 2.71 -28.39 -1.19
CA ALA A 315 2.26 -27.00 -1.12
C ALA A 315 1.43 -26.71 0.16
N GLU A 316 0.56 -27.65 0.58
CA GLU A 316 -0.16 -27.56 1.86
C GLU A 316 0.77 -27.49 3.07
N ASN A 317 1.82 -28.33 3.07
CA ASN A 317 2.86 -28.30 4.10
C ASN A 317 3.55 -26.93 4.16
N PHE A 318 3.91 -26.36 3.01
CA PHE A 318 4.52 -25.04 2.93
C PHE A 318 3.58 -23.91 3.37
N LEU A 319 2.29 -23.99 3.05
CA LEU A 319 1.29 -23.04 3.53
C LEU A 319 1.16 -23.07 5.06
N GLY A 320 1.30 -24.24 5.68
CA GLY A 320 1.38 -24.38 7.14
C GLY A 320 2.58 -23.63 7.73
N LYS A 321 3.77 -23.79 7.13
CA LYS A 321 5.01 -23.12 7.55
C LYS A 321 4.96 -21.60 7.33
N ARG A 322 4.33 -21.15 6.24
CA ARG A 322 4.26 -19.75 5.81
C ARG A 322 3.76 -18.80 6.90
N LYS A 323 2.83 -19.26 7.76
CA LYS A 323 2.26 -18.48 8.87
C LYS A 323 3.30 -18.04 9.91
N GLY A 324 4.40 -18.77 10.06
CA GLY A 324 5.45 -18.50 11.04
C GLY A 324 6.67 -17.78 10.49
N VAL A 325 6.70 -17.45 9.19
CA VAL A 325 7.89 -16.90 8.53
C VAL A 325 7.59 -15.53 7.95
N TYR A 326 8.38 -14.55 8.33
CA TYR A 326 8.43 -13.25 7.67
C TYR A 326 9.53 -13.27 6.61
N ALA A 327 9.14 -13.03 5.36
CA ALA A 327 10.05 -12.79 4.25
C ALA A 327 9.51 -11.58 3.50
N ALA A 328 10.36 -10.60 3.22
CA ALA A 328 9.98 -9.41 2.48
C ALA A 328 11.19 -8.83 1.76
N ILE A 329 10.92 -8.16 0.65
CA ILE A 329 11.85 -7.20 0.05
C ILE A 329 11.21 -5.82 0.17
N SER A 330 12.03 -4.79 0.36
CA SER A 330 11.55 -3.41 0.37
C SER A 330 11.22 -2.97 -1.05
N LEU A 331 10.03 -3.31 -1.53
CA LEU A 331 9.48 -2.69 -2.74
C LEU A 331 8.74 -1.41 -2.31
N SER A 332 9.52 -0.34 -2.21
CA SER A 332 9.07 1.00 -1.88
C SER A 332 9.89 1.98 -2.70
N PHE A 333 9.26 2.98 -3.29
CA PHE A 333 9.95 3.95 -4.13
C PHE A 333 9.65 5.38 -3.70
N PRO A 334 10.67 6.27 -3.76
CA PRO A 334 10.48 7.67 -3.41
C PRO A 334 9.51 8.32 -4.39
N VAL A 335 8.60 9.12 -3.87
CA VAL A 335 7.69 9.95 -4.66
C VAL A 335 7.96 11.42 -4.38
N ARG A 336 7.66 12.29 -5.35
CA ARG A 336 7.82 13.73 -5.16
C ARG A 336 6.88 14.18 -4.04
N ALA A 337 7.45 14.72 -2.98
CA ALA A 337 6.69 15.32 -1.89
C ALA A 337 5.94 16.58 -2.38
N LYS A 338 4.85 16.91 -1.68
CA LYS A 338 4.05 18.12 -1.86
C LYS A 338 4.86 19.40 -1.73
#